data_AF-A0A4R4FJL5-F1
#
_entry.id   AF-A0A4R4FJL5-F1
#
_cell.length_a   1.000
_cell.length_b   1.000
_cell.length_c   1.000
_cell.angle_alpha   90.00
_cell.angle_beta   90.00
_cell.angle_gamma   90.00
#
_symmetry.space_group_name_H-M   'P 1'
#
loop_
_entity.id
_entity.type
_entity.pdbx_description
1 polymer ?
#
loop_
_entity_poly.entity_id
_entity_poly.type
_entity_poly.pdbx_seq_one_letter_code
_entity_poly.pdbx_strand_id
1 'polypeptide(L)'
;MKRRVRMRKRTNIRHEGRAGICFRILALFVVCLMPFLLFRTAAAAEQEEQIVIMATSGEILQGEELPQAGVRIYGDGDGRAVLDRKSGYTVRDLLDDLNGKKGYTLRCEADASAEGDYPVQVILDEGYQLVTVSELAGAKGNTLHNGGVYTDF
;
A
#
# COMPACT_ATOMS: atom_id res chain seq x y z
N MET A 1 -85.63 -54.99 24.01
CA MET A 1 -84.49 -54.16 24.51
C MET A 1 -83.16 -54.83 24.15
N LYS A 2 -82.42 -54.32 23.15
CA LYS A 2 -81.11 -54.86 22.70
C LYS A 2 -80.12 -53.75 22.27
N ARG A 3 -79.03 -53.65 23.03
CA ARG A 3 -77.58 -53.42 22.74
C ARG A 3 -77.05 -52.36 21.73
N ARG A 4 -76.08 -51.58 22.27
CA ARG A 4 -74.78 -51.06 21.74
C ARG A 4 -74.84 -50.03 20.59
N VAL A 5 -73.98 -49.00 20.49
CA VAL A 5 -72.52 -49.00 20.27
C VAL A 5 -71.92 -47.59 20.52
N ARG A 6 -70.66 -47.53 20.99
CA ARG A 6 -69.78 -46.34 21.16
C ARG A 6 -69.30 -45.78 19.81
N MET A 7 -69.09 -44.47 19.69
CA MET A 7 -68.07 -43.91 18.78
C MET A 7 -67.34 -42.73 19.45
N ARG A 8 -66.03 -42.93 19.65
CA ARG A 8 -65.04 -42.01 20.22
C ARG A 8 -64.39 -41.26 19.04
N LYS A 9 -64.59 -39.95 18.94
CA LYS A 9 -63.96 -39.12 17.89
C LYS A 9 -62.48 -38.93 18.23
N ARG A 10 -61.58 -39.49 17.41
CA ARG A 10 -60.13 -39.29 17.49
C ARG A 10 -59.78 -37.88 17.03
N THR A 11 -59.05 -37.14 17.84
CA THR A 11 -58.34 -35.92 17.45
C THR A 11 -57.09 -36.32 16.67
N ASN A 12 -56.91 -35.70 15.50
CA ASN A 12 -55.78 -35.93 14.63
C ASN A 12 -54.68 -34.94 14.99
N ILE A 13 -53.70 -35.36 15.81
CA ILE A 13 -52.51 -34.57 16.12
C ILE A 13 -51.46 -34.94 15.06
N ARG A 14 -51.27 -34.05 14.10
CA ARG A 14 -50.27 -34.18 13.04
C ARG A 14 -48.90 -33.87 13.63
N HIS A 15 -47.99 -34.84 13.61
CA HIS A 15 -46.58 -34.69 13.96
C HIS A 15 -45.88 -33.81 12.91
N GLU A 16 -45.72 -32.51 13.16
CA GLU A 16 -44.76 -31.68 12.42
C GLU A 16 -43.38 -31.87 13.06
N GLY A 17 -42.61 -32.75 12.42
CA GLY A 17 -41.31 -33.21 12.88
C GLY A 17 -40.24 -32.12 12.86
N ARG A 18 -39.23 -32.35 13.70
CA ARG A 18 -37.96 -31.64 13.89
C ARG A 18 -37.24 -31.11 12.62
N ALA A 19 -37.62 -31.57 11.43
CA ALA A 19 -37.09 -31.12 10.15
C ALA A 19 -37.34 -29.63 9.85
N GLY A 20 -38.46 -29.06 10.29
CA GLY A 20 -38.77 -27.63 10.06
C GLY A 20 -37.86 -26.67 10.86
N ILE A 21 -37.35 -27.11 12.02
CA ILE A 21 -36.45 -26.32 12.86
C ILE A 21 -35.04 -26.33 12.27
N CYS A 22 -34.54 -27.48 11.81
CA CYS A 22 -33.25 -27.58 11.14
C CYS A 22 -33.20 -26.74 9.86
N PHE A 23 -34.28 -26.72 9.08
CA PHE A 23 -34.36 -25.92 7.85
C PHE A 23 -34.35 -24.41 8.14
N ARG A 24 -35.00 -23.99 9.25
CA ARG A 24 -34.97 -22.59 9.72
C ARG A 24 -33.58 -22.16 10.21
N ILE A 25 -32.87 -23.03 10.92
CA ILE A 25 -31.49 -22.77 11.37
C ILE A 25 -30.54 -22.71 10.16
N LEU A 26 -30.68 -23.63 9.20
CA LEU A 26 -29.91 -23.62 7.95
C LEU A 26 -30.18 -22.34 7.15
N ALA A 27 -31.44 -21.92 7.01
CA ALA A 27 -31.81 -20.68 6.32
C ALA A 27 -31.23 -19.44 7.02
N LEU A 28 -31.23 -19.39 8.37
CA LEU A 28 -30.59 -18.32 9.14
C LEU A 28 -29.07 -18.31 8.96
N PHE A 29 -28.43 -19.48 8.92
CA PHE A 29 -27.01 -19.60 8.64
C PHE A 29 -26.68 -19.15 7.22
N VAL A 30 -27.50 -19.47 6.22
CA VAL A 30 -27.31 -19.00 4.84
C VAL A 30 -27.52 -17.48 4.76
N VAL A 31 -28.59 -16.94 5.35
CA VAL A 31 -28.88 -15.49 5.35
C VAL A 31 -27.87 -14.69 6.17
N CYS A 32 -27.27 -15.27 7.20
CA CYS A 32 -26.28 -14.59 8.04
C CYS A 32 -24.85 -14.78 7.51
N LEU A 33 -24.46 -15.97 7.05
CA LEU A 33 -23.10 -16.22 6.53
C LEU A 33 -22.90 -15.75 5.08
N MET A 34 -23.91 -15.80 4.20
CA MET A 34 -23.76 -15.30 2.82
C MET A 34 -23.36 -13.83 2.75
N PRO A 35 -24.01 -12.88 3.46
CA PRO A 35 -23.57 -11.50 3.44
C PRO A 35 -22.20 -11.33 4.11
N PHE A 36 -21.86 -12.13 5.13
CA PHE A 36 -20.52 -12.12 5.74
C PHE A 36 -19.41 -12.60 4.80
N LEU A 37 -19.71 -13.51 3.85
CA LEU A 37 -18.76 -13.95 2.82
C LEU A 37 -18.67 -12.97 1.65
N LEU A 38 -19.79 -12.32 1.29
CA LEU A 38 -19.83 -11.33 0.21
C LEU A 38 -19.29 -9.95 0.62
N PHE A 39 -19.26 -9.61 1.92
CA PHE A 39 -18.65 -8.38 2.45
C PHE A 39 -17.12 -8.48 2.67
N ARG A 40 -16.50 -9.61 2.33
CA ARG A 40 -15.05 -9.84 2.52
C ARG A 40 -14.20 -9.45 1.29
N THR A 41 -14.58 -8.40 0.58
CA THR A 41 -13.74 -7.74 -0.44
C THR A 41 -14.26 -6.31 -0.53
N ALA A 42 -13.51 -5.22 -0.39
CA ALA A 42 -12.13 -4.99 -0.75
C ALA A 42 -11.53 -3.98 0.23
N ALA A 43 -10.61 -4.45 1.05
CA ALA A 43 -9.58 -3.60 1.65
C ALA A 43 -8.24 -4.30 1.43
N ALA A 44 -8.01 -4.80 0.21
CA ALA A 44 -6.67 -4.77 -0.32
C ALA A 44 -6.44 -3.30 -0.65
N ALA A 45 -6.09 -2.52 0.36
CA ALA A 45 -5.50 -1.22 0.09
C ALA A 45 -4.29 -1.51 -0.80
N GLU A 46 -4.32 -1.03 -2.03
CA GLU A 46 -3.08 -0.85 -2.79
C GLU A 46 -2.22 0.03 -1.89
N GLN A 47 -1.29 -0.58 -1.16
CA GLN A 47 -0.22 0.17 -0.52
C GLN A 47 0.62 0.68 -1.67
N GLU A 48 0.53 1.99 -1.92
CA GLU A 48 1.41 2.67 -2.85
C GLU A 48 2.84 2.50 -2.33
N GLU A 49 3.68 1.84 -3.12
CA GLU A 49 5.09 1.71 -2.80
C GLU A 49 5.85 2.89 -3.39
N GLN A 50 6.53 3.64 -2.53
CA GLN A 50 7.24 4.85 -2.89
C GLN A 50 8.72 4.70 -2.57
N ILE A 51 9.58 5.06 -3.53
CA ILE A 51 11.01 5.19 -3.28
C ILE A 51 11.36 6.68 -3.26
N VAL A 52 11.95 7.13 -2.15
CA VAL A 52 12.39 8.50 -1.95
C VAL A 52 13.91 8.57 -2.07
N ILE A 53 14.38 9.46 -2.94
CA ILE A 53 15.79 9.71 -3.21
C ILE A 53 16.13 11.15 -2.83
N MET A 54 17.03 11.34 -1.87
CA MET A 54 17.45 12.65 -1.38
C MET A 54 18.94 12.87 -1.63
N ALA A 55 19.28 13.92 -2.38
CA ALA A 55 20.65 14.40 -2.44
C ALA A 55 21.05 15.01 -1.08
N THR A 56 22.24 14.68 -0.59
CA THR A 56 22.80 15.29 0.61
C THR A 56 23.73 16.42 0.21
N SER A 57 23.49 17.62 0.71
CA SER A 57 24.38 18.78 0.56
C SER A 57 25.40 18.84 1.71
N GLY A 58 26.49 19.55 1.48
CA GLY A 58 27.50 19.89 2.48
C GLY A 58 27.93 21.33 2.31
N GLU A 59 28.52 21.89 3.37
CA GLU A 59 29.08 23.24 3.39
C GLU A 59 30.60 23.14 3.55
N ILE A 60 31.32 24.04 2.89
CA ILE A 60 32.78 24.17 2.97
C ILE A 60 33.19 25.63 2.94
N LEU A 61 34.41 25.92 3.39
CA LEU A 61 35.01 27.24 3.18
C LEU A 61 35.67 27.31 1.78
N GLN A 62 35.78 28.53 1.25
CA GLN A 62 36.41 28.76 -0.05
C GLN A 62 37.86 28.25 -0.05
N GLY A 63 38.21 27.49 -1.08
CA GLY A 63 39.52 26.88 -1.26
C GLY A 63 39.73 25.55 -0.52
N GLU A 64 38.73 25.07 0.24
CA GLU A 64 38.75 23.73 0.82
C GLU A 64 38.37 22.65 -0.20
N GLU A 65 38.62 21.39 0.15
CA GLU A 65 38.25 20.25 -0.68
C GLU A 65 36.72 20.10 -0.74
N LEU A 66 36.17 19.87 -1.94
CA LEU A 66 34.74 19.70 -2.13
C LEU A 66 34.21 18.55 -1.26
N PRO A 67 33.06 18.73 -0.57
CA PRO A 67 32.48 17.68 0.23
C PRO A 67 32.00 16.57 -0.70
N GLN A 68 32.15 15.31 -0.28
CA GLN A 68 31.67 14.19 -1.07
C GLN A 68 30.13 14.21 -1.10
N ALA A 69 29.56 14.52 -2.26
CA ALA A 69 28.12 14.49 -2.46
C ALA A 69 27.58 13.07 -2.22
N GLY A 70 26.49 12.98 -1.46
CA GLY A 70 25.85 11.73 -1.07
C GLY A 70 24.39 11.64 -1.51
N VAL A 71 23.82 10.44 -1.46
CA VAL A 71 22.38 10.21 -1.62
C VAL A 71 21.88 9.39 -0.46
N ARG A 72 20.69 9.73 0.05
CA ARG A 72 19.94 8.88 0.95
C ARG A 72 18.73 8.34 0.21
N ILE A 73 18.54 7.02 0.26
CA ILE A 73 17.49 6.32 -0.45
C ILE A 73 16.68 5.54 0.58
N TYR A 74 15.35 5.70 0.55
CA TYR A 74 14.44 4.98 1.43
C TYR A 74 13.22 4.51 0.65
N GLY A 75 12.73 3.32 0.98
CA GLY A 75 11.45 2.82 0.51
C GLY A 75 10.38 3.03 1.58
N ASP A 76 9.22 3.52 1.18
CA ASP A 76 7.99 3.54 1.96
C ASP A 76 7.01 2.53 1.34
N GLY A 77 6.58 1.54 2.14
CA GLY A 77 5.79 0.40 1.69
C GLY A 77 6.35 -0.96 2.09
N ASP A 78 5.70 -2.05 1.63
CA ASP A 78 6.11 -3.42 1.98
C ASP A 78 7.22 -4.00 1.08
N GLY A 79 7.50 -3.32 -0.05
CA GLY A 79 8.58 -3.61 -1.00
C GLY A 79 8.34 -4.85 -1.86
N ARG A 80 7.14 -5.45 -1.83
CA ARG A 80 6.83 -6.72 -2.50
C ARG A 80 6.16 -6.53 -3.85
N ALA A 81 5.78 -5.32 -4.22
CA ALA A 81 5.20 -5.04 -5.52
C ALA A 81 6.18 -5.47 -6.63
N VAL A 82 5.63 -6.19 -7.60
CA VAL A 82 6.38 -6.71 -8.75
C VAL A 82 6.34 -5.64 -9.85
N LEU A 83 7.52 -5.08 -10.17
CA LEU A 83 7.73 -4.07 -11.20
C LEU A 83 7.83 -4.70 -12.60
N ASP A 84 8.45 -5.88 -12.71
CA ASP A 84 8.46 -6.66 -13.95
C ASP A 84 8.00 -8.10 -13.71
N ARG A 85 6.84 -8.45 -14.29
CA ARG A 85 6.24 -9.78 -14.14
C ARG A 85 7.03 -10.88 -14.86
N LYS A 86 7.85 -10.55 -15.87
CA LYS A 86 8.62 -11.55 -16.62
C LYS A 86 9.82 -12.04 -15.84
N SER A 87 10.59 -11.11 -15.27
CA SER A 87 11.75 -11.42 -14.42
C SER A 87 11.37 -11.70 -12.97
N GLY A 88 10.21 -11.21 -12.53
CA GLY A 88 9.83 -11.21 -11.11
C GLY A 88 10.48 -10.07 -10.31
N TYR A 89 11.07 -9.08 -10.98
CA TYR A 89 11.74 -7.94 -10.35
C TYR A 89 10.78 -7.13 -9.48
N THR A 90 11.17 -6.85 -8.25
CA THR A 90 10.36 -6.19 -7.22
C THR A 90 10.87 -4.79 -6.88
N VAL A 91 10.06 -4.02 -6.17
CA VAL A 91 10.49 -2.73 -5.60
C VAL A 91 11.65 -2.89 -4.63
N ARG A 92 11.71 -3.98 -3.87
CA ARG A 92 12.87 -4.26 -3.01
C ARG A 92 14.14 -4.47 -3.82
N ASP A 93 14.07 -5.16 -4.95
CA ASP A 93 15.23 -5.33 -5.85
C ASP A 93 15.70 -3.98 -6.40
N LEU A 94 14.76 -3.09 -6.76
CA LEU A 94 15.07 -1.72 -7.16
C LEU A 94 15.73 -0.91 -6.03
N LEU A 95 15.21 -1.03 -4.80
CA LEU A 95 15.77 -0.36 -3.63
C LEU A 95 17.20 -0.86 -3.35
N ASP A 96 17.46 -2.15 -3.50
CA ASP A 96 18.78 -2.75 -3.33
C ASP A 96 19.75 -2.30 -4.45
N ASP A 97 19.29 -2.24 -5.70
CA ASP A 97 20.09 -1.73 -6.82
C ASP A 97 20.46 -0.25 -6.66
N LEU A 98 19.51 0.59 -6.26
CA LEU A 98 19.74 2.01 -5.97
C LEU A 98 20.73 2.17 -4.79
N ASN A 99 20.54 1.44 -3.67
CA ASN A 99 21.51 1.47 -2.58
C ASN A 99 22.89 0.93 -2.99
N GLY A 100 22.94 0.04 -3.98
CA GLY A 100 24.13 -0.43 -4.65
C GLY A 100 24.78 0.56 -5.63
N LYS A 101 24.29 1.81 -5.69
CA LYS A 101 24.74 2.87 -6.61
C LYS A 101 24.53 2.53 -8.10
N LYS A 102 23.47 1.78 -8.42
CA LYS A 102 23.05 1.52 -9.80
C LYS A 102 21.80 2.34 -10.13
N GLY A 103 21.59 2.65 -11.41
CA GLY A 103 20.37 3.31 -11.86
C GLY A 103 20.37 4.84 -11.71
N TYR A 104 21.43 5.43 -11.17
CA TYR A 104 21.58 6.89 -11.08
C TYR A 104 23.04 7.35 -11.03
N THR A 105 23.24 8.62 -11.37
CA THR A 105 24.51 9.34 -11.25
C THR A 105 24.32 10.64 -10.47
N LEU A 106 25.30 11.01 -9.65
CA LEU A 106 25.37 12.32 -9.00
C LEU A 106 26.20 13.30 -9.82
N ARG A 107 25.66 14.49 -10.04
CA ARG A 107 26.35 15.60 -10.70
C ARG A 107 26.37 16.80 -9.77
N CYS A 108 27.56 17.29 -9.44
CA CYS A 108 27.76 18.53 -8.73
C CYS A 108 28.80 19.33 -9.52
N GLU A 109 28.45 20.56 -9.91
CA GLU A 109 29.32 21.47 -10.66
C GLU A 109 29.89 22.56 -9.75
N ALA A 110 30.06 22.27 -8.46
CA ALA A 110 30.58 23.22 -7.50
C ALA A 110 32.04 23.58 -7.80
N ASP A 111 32.33 24.89 -7.76
CA ASP A 111 33.70 25.40 -7.81
C ASP A 111 34.10 25.87 -6.41
N ALA A 112 34.93 25.08 -5.72
CA ALA A 112 35.42 25.44 -4.39
C ALA A 112 36.22 26.77 -4.34
N SER A 113 36.64 27.29 -5.50
CA SER A 113 37.36 28.56 -5.60
C SER A 113 36.43 29.78 -5.67
N ALA A 114 35.13 29.58 -5.84
CA ALA A 114 34.13 30.64 -5.93
C ALA A 114 33.06 30.47 -4.85
N GLU A 115 32.71 31.56 -4.18
CA GLU A 115 31.63 31.55 -3.20
C GLU A 115 30.27 31.46 -3.92
N GLY A 116 29.41 30.55 -3.45
CA GLY A 116 28.05 30.41 -3.98
C GLY A 116 27.35 29.12 -3.57
N ASP A 117 26.05 29.07 -3.86
CA ASP A 117 25.22 27.87 -3.69
C ASP A 117 25.19 27.06 -4.99
N TYR A 118 25.69 25.83 -4.92
CA TYR A 118 25.79 24.94 -6.08
C TYR A 118 24.83 23.75 -5.92
N PRO A 119 23.90 23.54 -6.86
CA PRO A 119 22.95 22.44 -6.75
C PRO A 119 23.64 21.08 -6.97
N VAL A 120 23.32 20.12 -6.12
CA VAL A 120 23.63 18.70 -6.35
C VAL A 120 22.46 18.07 -7.09
N GLN A 121 22.72 17.52 -8.27
CA GLN A 121 21.72 16.91 -9.14
C GLN A 121 21.83 15.38 -9.11
N VAL A 122 20.69 14.71 -8.98
CA VAL A 122 20.56 13.26 -9.17
C VAL A 122 19.98 13.02 -10.56
N ILE A 123 20.72 12.30 -11.40
CA ILE A 123 20.30 11.93 -12.75
C ILE A 123 20.00 10.44 -12.73
N LEU A 124 18.75 10.06 -13.02
CA LEU A 124 18.36 8.67 -13.14
C LEU A 124 18.67 8.13 -14.53
N ASP A 125 18.94 6.83 -14.61
CA ASP A 125 19.10 6.12 -15.89
C ASP A 125 17.75 6.04 -16.63
N GLU A 126 17.76 5.69 -17.92
CA GLU A 126 16.54 5.62 -18.73
C GLU A 126 15.50 4.65 -18.14
N GLY A 127 14.23 5.03 -18.19
CA GLY A 127 13.10 4.23 -17.70
C GLY A 127 12.54 4.67 -16.34
N TYR A 128 13.17 5.66 -15.69
CA TYR A 128 12.65 6.26 -14.46
C TYR A 128 12.28 7.73 -14.69
N GLN A 129 11.31 8.21 -13.91
CA GLN A 129 10.95 9.62 -13.86
C GLN A 129 11.14 10.14 -12.44
N LEU A 130 11.97 11.18 -12.29
CA LEU A 130 12.08 11.90 -11.04
C LEU A 130 10.82 12.76 -10.86
N VAL A 131 10.13 12.59 -9.74
CA VAL A 131 8.98 13.41 -9.35
C VAL A 131 9.39 14.25 -8.15
N THR A 132 9.15 15.54 -8.20
CA THR A 132 9.50 16.44 -7.09
C THR A 132 8.55 16.25 -5.92
N VAL A 133 9.01 16.58 -4.72
CA VAL A 133 8.21 16.50 -3.49
C VAL A 133 6.90 17.31 -3.60
N SER A 134 6.94 18.47 -4.23
CA SER A 134 5.75 19.30 -4.47
C SER A 134 4.73 18.64 -5.41
N GLU A 135 5.21 17.95 -6.44
CA GLU A 135 4.35 17.19 -7.36
C GLU A 135 3.75 15.97 -6.68
N LEU A 136 4.55 15.23 -5.88
CA LEU A 136 4.06 14.10 -5.08
C LEU A 136 3.00 14.55 -4.06
N ALA A 137 3.27 15.64 -3.33
CA ALA A 137 2.32 16.20 -2.38
C ALA A 137 1.03 16.64 -3.07
N GLY A 138 1.13 17.32 -4.21
CA GLY A 138 -0.04 17.70 -5.02
C GLY A 138 -0.85 16.50 -5.50
N ALA A 139 -0.20 15.43 -5.95
CA ALA A 139 -0.87 14.20 -6.36
C ALA A 139 -1.64 13.54 -5.20
N LYS A 140 -1.09 13.62 -3.98
CA LYS A 140 -1.73 13.11 -2.76
C LYS A 140 -2.72 14.09 -2.12
N GLY A 141 -2.96 15.25 -2.74
CA GLY A 141 -3.89 16.27 -2.25
C GLY A 141 -3.37 17.09 -1.06
N ASN A 142 -2.07 17.03 -0.78
CA ASN A 142 -1.41 17.77 0.29
C ASN A 142 -0.87 19.11 -0.22
N THR A 143 -1.08 20.18 0.56
CA THR A 143 -0.52 21.51 0.27
C THR A 143 0.74 21.75 1.10
N LEU A 144 1.86 21.99 0.42
CA LEU A 144 3.11 22.35 1.09
C LEU A 144 3.14 23.83 1.44
N HIS A 145 3.55 24.12 2.67
CA HIS A 145 3.73 25.46 3.20
C HIS A 145 5.22 25.75 3.36
N ASN A 146 5.61 26.98 3.04
CA ASN A 146 7.00 27.41 3.16
C ASN A 146 7.47 27.33 4.62
N GLY A 147 8.67 26.81 4.84
CA GLY A 147 9.26 26.58 6.17
C GLY A 147 8.74 25.34 6.90
N GLY A 148 7.85 24.55 6.29
CA GLY A 148 7.41 23.27 6.84
C GLY A 148 8.42 22.15 6.61
N VAL A 149 8.66 21.33 7.63
CA VAL A 149 9.37 20.06 7.49
C VAL A 149 8.33 18.97 7.28
N TYR A 150 8.44 18.27 6.17
CA TYR A 150 7.54 17.21 5.79
C TYR A 150 8.36 15.93 5.67
N THR A 151 8.07 14.97 6.54
CA THR A 151 8.80 13.69 6.60
C THR A 151 8.02 12.56 5.95
N ASP A 152 6.69 12.71 5.86
CA ASP A 152 5.78 11.74 5.26
C ASP A 152 5.04 12.42 4.12
N PHE A 153 5.12 11.83 2.93
CA PHE A 153 4.33 12.20 1.76
C PHE A 153 3.59 10.99 1.31
#